data_AF-A0A1F2QI01-F1
#
_entry.id   AF-A0A1F2QI01-F1
#
_cell.length_a   1.000
_cell.length_b   1.000
_cell.length_c   1.000
_cell.angle_alpha   90.00
_cell.angle_beta   90.00
_cell.angle_gamma   90.00
#
_symmetry.space_group_name_H-M   'P 1'
#
loop_
_entity.id
_entity.type
_entity.pdbx_description
1 polymer ?
#
loop_
_entity_poly.entity_id
_entity_poly.type
_entity_poly.pdbx_seq_one_letter_code
_entity_poly.pdbx_strand_id
1 'polypeptide(L)'
;MRARRLVSVLLVLAGSALVASPAAAATPSYVKAAEGRPQELVARESVLLARLEQLRELGRLYGKNYWPGWDILSTPIAVHDQGRLAVLIQHPNPPAHFTRVETPLVSTPVYVSTNTSGMLANTALPLNGVVTSMITYDTMMTAEAEDALAVCLHEFFHAYRQRIAPQKFGDILVLVFGRYPEFSIDNNAWLSLEALLLDQALDERDRRHARGLAQRFLAVRAVRRRLLPADLVRFERGEEANEGLSQYVEYRFLSQRLKGYAGTEPLRRLDPGFSGFRRNRVLLRRRLAPLTDLALAGPTLRERLYPLGMAQAVLLDRLWPGWQKEFETTEKFLDELLADAAGFPTGDNVAVQTLYQRALQGPGIDWKGIQEQVRREMAGRAREREKLLAELFPPGAAELEVDVSGVRGQFHLHGVNPNTLLALPDGRLLARFLVVDFGYAEECALRVVNGAVIYDPARQTYLLSVPPELLPAPDAAFPLEVQTRTFNVHVEKGTILTGTNRRVLRAEPTAPRPQSN
;
A
#
# COMPACT_ATOMS: atom_id res chain seq x y z
N MET A 1 40.64 -34.86 -13.10
CA MET A 1 41.36 -33.71 -12.51
C MET A 1 41.05 -32.44 -13.30
N ARG A 2 40.05 -31.66 -12.89
CA ARG A 2 39.86 -30.26 -13.34
C ARG A 2 39.30 -29.46 -12.16
N ALA A 3 39.96 -28.35 -11.88
CA ALA A 3 39.88 -27.58 -10.64
C ALA A 3 38.53 -26.86 -10.49
N ARG A 4 37.97 -26.97 -9.29
CA ARG A 4 36.84 -26.18 -8.77
C ARG A 4 37.27 -24.71 -8.68
N ARG A 5 36.53 -23.80 -9.33
CA ARG A 5 36.56 -22.37 -8.99
C ARG A 5 35.36 -22.07 -8.09
N LEU A 6 35.65 -21.78 -6.81
CA LEU A 6 34.74 -21.10 -5.91
C LEU A 6 34.43 -19.72 -6.49
N VAL A 7 33.14 -19.39 -6.61
CA VAL A 7 32.68 -18.02 -6.79
C VAL A 7 31.96 -17.66 -5.50
N SER A 8 32.57 -16.77 -4.73
CA SER A 8 31.99 -16.18 -3.53
C SER A 8 30.72 -15.42 -3.91
N VAL A 9 29.60 -15.81 -3.29
CA VAL A 9 28.32 -15.09 -3.37
C VAL A 9 28.46 -13.80 -2.58
N LEU A 10 28.58 -12.67 -3.27
CA LEU A 10 28.36 -11.36 -2.69
C LEU A 10 26.84 -11.12 -2.66
N LEU A 11 26.26 -11.19 -1.46
CA LEU A 11 24.90 -10.77 -1.16
C LEU A 11 24.72 -9.29 -1.57
N VAL A 12 23.90 -9.04 -2.59
CA VAL A 12 23.33 -7.72 -2.85
C VAL A 12 22.03 -7.65 -2.07
N LEU A 13 22.08 -7.02 -0.90
CA LEU A 13 20.93 -6.60 -0.11
C LEU A 13 20.12 -5.58 -0.92
N ALA A 14 19.00 -5.99 -1.49
CA ALA A 14 17.92 -5.07 -1.82
C ALA A 14 17.15 -4.81 -0.52
N GLY A 15 17.61 -3.80 0.22
CA GLY A 15 16.98 -3.37 1.46
C GLY A 15 15.64 -2.69 1.18
N SER A 16 14.56 -3.33 1.60
CA SER A 16 13.50 -2.62 2.29
C SER A 16 13.87 -2.67 3.76
N ALA A 17 14.70 -1.72 4.19
CA ALA A 17 14.94 -1.52 5.60
C ALA A 17 13.59 -1.19 6.26
N LEU A 18 13.10 -2.11 7.08
CA LEU A 18 12.68 -1.70 8.41
C LEU A 18 13.87 -0.91 8.98
N VAL A 19 13.79 0.42 8.89
CA VAL A 19 14.55 1.24 9.81
C VAL A 19 13.98 0.90 11.18
N ALA A 20 14.65 -0.01 11.89
CA ALA A 20 14.66 0.09 13.34
C ALA A 20 15.10 1.52 13.63
N SER A 21 14.23 2.32 14.24
CA SER A 21 14.66 3.59 14.81
C SER A 21 15.92 3.28 15.63
N PRO A 22 17.06 3.94 15.37
CA PRO A 22 18.20 3.79 16.26
C PRO A 22 17.72 4.15 17.66
N ALA A 23 18.17 3.36 18.64
CA ALA A 23 17.91 3.56 20.05
C ALA A 23 17.86 5.05 20.39
N ALA A 24 16.80 5.45 21.08
CA ALA A 24 16.47 6.82 21.46
C ALA A 24 17.72 7.65 21.78
N ALA A 25 18.28 8.31 20.75
CA ALA A 25 19.08 9.48 20.95
C ALA A 25 18.10 10.50 21.50
N ALA A 26 18.36 10.98 22.72
CA ALA A 26 17.50 11.84 23.52
C ALA A 26 16.58 12.71 22.65
N THR A 27 15.28 12.41 22.70
CA THR A 27 14.24 13.26 22.10
C THR A 27 14.55 14.71 22.51
N PRO A 28 14.81 15.64 21.57
CA PRO A 28 14.77 17.04 21.94
C PRO A 28 13.35 17.29 22.44
N SER A 29 13.25 17.78 23.68
CA SER A 29 12.03 18.37 24.21
C SER A 29 11.38 19.22 23.11
N TYR A 30 10.10 18.97 22.82
CA TYR A 30 9.33 19.74 21.85
C TYR A 30 9.30 21.20 22.31
N VAL A 31 10.26 21.98 21.83
CA VAL A 31 10.19 23.43 21.87
C VAL A 31 9.04 23.79 20.95
N LYS A 32 8.01 24.39 21.56
CA LYS A 32 6.91 25.10 20.92
C LYS A 32 7.39 25.71 19.60
N ALA A 33 6.80 25.31 18.48
CA ALA A 33 7.13 25.85 17.16
C ALA A 33 7.19 27.37 17.26
N ALA A 34 8.38 27.93 17.04
CA ALA A 34 8.53 29.37 16.97
C ALA A 34 7.61 29.88 15.85
N GLU A 35 6.83 30.91 16.17
CA GLU A 35 6.01 31.68 15.23
C GLU A 35 6.93 32.37 14.20
N GLY A 36 7.41 31.61 13.23
CA GLY A 36 8.26 32.06 12.14
C GLY A 36 7.48 32.04 10.82
N ARG A 37 7.49 33.16 10.09
CA ARG A 37 6.83 33.28 8.77
C ARG A 37 7.43 32.27 7.78
N PRO A 38 6.62 31.50 7.04
CA PRO A 38 7.09 30.48 6.08
C PRO A 38 7.51 31.10 4.73
N GLN A 39 8.40 32.09 4.73
CA GLN A 39 8.73 32.87 3.52
C GLN A 39 9.97 32.39 2.74
N GLU A 40 10.81 31.50 3.28
CA GLU A 40 11.99 31.03 2.55
C GLU A 40 12.04 29.50 2.48
N LEU A 41 11.84 28.96 1.28
CA LEU A 41 12.12 27.57 0.95
C LEU A 41 13.64 27.38 0.91
N VAL A 42 14.19 26.41 1.65
CA VAL A 42 15.64 26.17 1.64
C VAL A 42 16.05 25.34 0.43
N ALA A 43 17.36 25.10 0.27
CA ALA A 43 17.92 24.41 -0.89
C ALA A 43 17.29 23.02 -1.15
N ARG A 44 16.87 22.32 -0.08
CA ARG A 44 16.22 21.00 -0.21
C ARG A 44 14.82 21.10 -0.82
N GLU A 45 14.02 22.11 -0.44
CA GLU A 45 12.72 22.35 -1.05
C GLU A 45 12.84 22.80 -2.51
N SER A 46 13.94 23.45 -2.91
CA SER A 46 14.20 23.74 -4.32
C SER A 46 14.29 22.49 -5.20
N VAL A 47 14.87 21.40 -4.68
CA VAL A 47 14.91 20.10 -5.38
C VAL A 47 13.52 19.48 -5.46
N LEU A 48 12.75 19.51 -4.36
CA LEU A 48 11.35 19.08 -4.35
C LEU A 48 10.54 19.82 -5.43
N LEU A 49 10.62 21.15 -5.46
CA LEU A 49 9.93 21.97 -6.46
C LEU A 49 10.36 21.61 -7.89
N ALA A 50 11.65 21.35 -8.12
CA ALA A 50 12.14 20.93 -9.43
C ALA A 50 11.57 19.57 -9.88
N ARG A 51 11.42 18.60 -8.95
CA ARG A 51 10.77 17.32 -9.21
C ARG A 51 9.26 17.49 -9.48
N LEU A 52 8.59 18.38 -8.76
CA LEU A 52 7.18 18.71 -8.99
C LEU A 52 6.95 19.33 -10.38
N GLU A 53 7.81 20.27 -10.78
CA GLU A 53 7.74 20.85 -12.13
C GLU A 53 8.05 19.80 -13.22
N GLN A 54 8.99 18.89 -12.95
CA GLN A 54 9.26 17.75 -13.83
C GLN A 54 8.03 16.86 -14.02
N LEU A 55 7.30 16.57 -12.94
CA LEU A 55 6.07 15.76 -13.00
C LEU A 55 5.00 16.44 -13.86
N ARG A 56 4.83 17.76 -13.71
CA ARG A 56 3.93 18.57 -14.53
C ARG A 56 4.31 18.51 -16.01
N GLU A 57 5.58 18.70 -16.33
CA GLU A 57 6.04 18.67 -17.71
C GLU A 57 5.87 17.27 -18.35
N LEU A 58 6.10 16.19 -17.58
CA LEU A 58 5.80 14.83 -18.04
C LEU A 58 4.31 14.63 -18.29
N GLY A 59 3.45 15.14 -17.40
CA GLY A 59 2.01 15.11 -17.57
C GLY A 59 1.56 15.81 -18.86
N ARG A 60 2.09 17.01 -19.12
CA ARG A 60 1.78 17.80 -20.32
C ARG A 60 2.21 17.10 -21.61
N LEU A 61 3.43 16.56 -21.64
CA LEU A 61 4.01 15.96 -22.84
C LEU A 61 3.50 14.54 -23.11
N TYR A 62 3.27 13.77 -22.04
CA TYR A 62 3.13 12.32 -22.13
C TYR A 62 1.95 11.74 -21.35
N GLY A 63 1.13 12.55 -20.67
CA GLY A 63 0.00 12.04 -19.86
C GLY A 63 -0.94 11.11 -20.62
N LYS A 64 -1.24 11.45 -21.88
CA LYS A 64 -2.06 10.62 -22.79
C LYS A 64 -1.46 9.24 -23.09
N ASN A 65 -0.15 9.09 -22.94
CA ASN A 65 0.55 7.81 -23.10
C ASN A 65 0.56 6.99 -21.82
N TYR A 66 0.14 7.52 -20.68
CA TYR A 66 0.01 6.73 -19.45
C TYR A 66 -1.39 6.15 -19.34
N TRP A 67 -2.40 6.99 -19.55
CA TRP A 67 -3.79 6.55 -19.56
C TRP A 67 -4.66 7.48 -20.44
N PRO A 68 -5.50 6.96 -21.35
CA PRO A 68 -6.37 7.78 -22.18
C PRO A 68 -7.34 8.63 -21.34
N GLY A 69 -7.39 9.94 -21.58
CA GLY A 69 -8.29 10.85 -20.85
C GLY A 69 -7.80 11.31 -19.48
N TRP A 70 -6.63 10.83 -19.04
CA TRP A 70 -6.02 11.30 -17.80
C TRP A 70 -5.26 12.62 -17.99
N ASP A 71 -5.80 13.67 -17.36
CA ASP A 71 -5.10 14.95 -17.20
C ASP A 71 -4.39 14.99 -15.84
N ILE A 72 -3.08 14.77 -15.86
CA ILE A 72 -2.22 14.85 -14.67
C ILE A 72 -2.27 16.26 -14.05
N LEU A 73 -2.42 17.30 -14.88
CA LEU A 73 -2.37 18.69 -14.41
C LEU A 73 -3.65 19.11 -13.68
N SER A 74 -4.74 18.35 -13.84
CA SER A 74 -5.99 18.59 -13.12
C SER A 74 -5.99 18.00 -11.70
N THR A 75 -4.94 17.27 -11.31
CA THR A 75 -4.85 16.62 -9.99
C THR A 75 -3.97 17.45 -9.06
N PRO A 76 -4.51 18.06 -7.99
CA PRO A 76 -3.70 18.73 -6.97
C PRO A 76 -2.75 17.76 -6.27
N ILE A 77 -1.60 18.27 -5.82
CA ILE A 77 -0.61 17.50 -5.07
C ILE A 77 -0.18 18.25 -3.81
N ALA A 78 -0.17 17.52 -2.69
CA ALA A 78 0.38 17.93 -1.42
C ALA A 78 1.57 17.02 -1.06
N VAL A 79 2.79 17.56 -1.04
CA VAL A 79 3.96 16.85 -0.51
C VAL A 79 4.16 17.26 0.94
N HIS A 80 4.21 16.31 1.87
CA HIS A 80 4.21 16.59 3.29
C HIS A 80 5.35 15.88 4.05
N ASP A 81 5.90 16.60 5.01
CA ASP A 81 6.84 16.13 6.03
C ASP A 81 6.18 16.36 7.39
N GLN A 82 5.78 15.28 8.05
CA GLN A 82 4.91 15.32 9.22
C GLN A 82 5.46 16.24 10.31
N GLY A 83 4.64 17.18 10.76
CA GLY A 83 5.00 18.17 11.78
C GLY A 83 5.97 19.27 11.33
N ARG A 84 6.46 19.25 10.08
CA ARG A 84 7.42 20.24 9.57
C ARG A 84 6.84 21.11 8.45
N LEU A 85 6.42 20.51 7.35
CA LEU A 85 6.11 21.25 6.11
C LEU A 85 5.15 20.47 5.22
N ALA A 86 4.16 21.15 4.63
CA ALA A 86 3.41 20.72 3.47
C ALA A 86 3.62 21.71 2.32
N VAL A 87 3.87 21.20 1.12
CA VAL A 87 3.96 21.94 -0.14
C VAL A 87 2.82 21.50 -1.04
N LEU A 88 1.95 22.43 -1.41
CA LEU A 88 0.75 22.21 -2.20
C LEU A 88 0.85 22.98 -3.52
N ILE A 89 0.61 22.29 -4.64
CA ILE A 89 0.53 22.93 -5.97
C ILE A 89 -0.70 22.42 -6.74
N GLN A 90 -1.11 23.17 -7.78
CA GLN A 90 -2.27 22.85 -8.64
C GLN A 90 -3.62 22.80 -7.92
N HIS A 91 -3.70 23.22 -6.67
CA HIS A 91 -4.94 23.17 -5.90
C HIS A 91 -5.83 24.38 -6.23
N PRO A 92 -7.07 24.19 -6.72
CA PRO A 92 -7.92 25.30 -7.14
C PRO A 92 -8.48 26.13 -5.97
N ASN A 93 -8.54 25.53 -4.78
CA ASN A 93 -9.04 26.18 -3.56
C ASN A 93 -8.19 25.82 -2.33
N PRO A 94 -6.92 26.26 -2.24
CA PRO A 94 -6.02 25.89 -1.15
C PRO A 94 -6.64 26.21 0.23
N PRO A 95 -6.46 25.36 1.25
CA PRO A 95 -6.97 25.66 2.60
C PRO A 95 -6.39 26.97 3.15
N ALA A 96 -7.14 27.68 4.00
CA ALA A 96 -6.73 29.00 4.51
C ALA A 96 -5.39 29.02 5.28
N HIS A 97 -4.96 27.89 5.85
CA HIS A 97 -3.68 27.76 6.56
C HIS A 97 -2.48 27.56 5.63
N PHE A 98 -2.69 27.51 4.31
CA PHE A 98 -1.64 27.49 3.32
C PHE A 98 -1.31 28.91 2.85
N THR A 99 -0.03 29.28 2.93
CA THR A 99 0.49 30.57 2.46
C THR A 99 1.06 30.41 1.06
N ARG A 100 0.70 31.31 0.14
CA ARG A 100 1.27 31.32 -1.21
C ARG A 100 2.74 31.77 -1.17
N VAL A 101 3.59 31.09 -1.91
CA VAL A 101 5.02 31.39 -2.10
C VAL A 101 5.28 31.61 -3.59
N GLU A 102 5.93 32.72 -3.92
CA GLU A 102 6.37 33.00 -5.30
C GLU A 102 7.71 32.32 -5.56
N THR A 103 7.79 31.58 -6.67
CA THR A 103 9.01 30.91 -7.08
C THR A 103 9.03 30.68 -8.59
N PRO A 104 10.16 30.89 -9.28
CA PRO A 104 10.27 30.60 -10.71
C PRO A 104 10.50 29.10 -10.99
N LEU A 105 10.66 28.26 -9.95
CA LEU A 105 10.99 26.84 -10.12
C LEU A 105 9.80 25.99 -10.57
N VAL A 106 8.57 26.46 -10.35
CA VAL A 106 7.33 25.76 -10.68
C VAL A 106 6.44 26.71 -11.47
N SER A 107 5.83 26.22 -12.54
CA SER A 107 4.99 27.00 -13.45
C SER A 107 3.57 27.27 -12.94
N THR A 108 3.27 26.92 -11.68
CA THR A 108 1.96 27.07 -11.04
C THR A 108 2.13 27.64 -9.63
N PRO A 109 1.11 28.32 -9.06
CA PRO A 109 1.19 28.80 -7.68
C PRO A 109 1.59 27.70 -6.71
N VAL A 110 2.56 28.02 -5.86
CA VAL A 110 3.04 27.16 -4.78
C VAL A 110 2.46 27.66 -3.47
N TYR A 111 1.98 26.74 -2.66
CA TYR A 111 1.46 27.02 -1.34
C TYR A 111 2.17 26.18 -0.29
N VAL A 112 2.44 26.75 0.88
CA VAL A 112 3.15 26.07 1.97
C VAL A 112 2.40 26.18 3.28
N SER A 113 2.49 25.17 4.12
CA SER A 113 2.01 25.23 5.50
C SER A 113 2.91 24.43 6.43
N THR A 114 3.01 24.84 7.69
CA THR A 114 3.57 24.03 8.78
C THR A 114 2.50 23.12 9.41
N ASN A 115 1.22 23.39 9.15
CA ASN A 115 0.13 22.51 9.55
C ASN A 115 0.00 21.36 8.55
N THR A 116 0.36 20.16 9.00
CA THR A 116 0.32 18.91 8.20
C THR A 116 -0.76 17.95 8.69
N SER A 117 -1.70 18.45 9.50
CA SER A 117 -2.78 17.65 10.08
C SER A 117 -3.61 16.99 8.98
N GLY A 118 -3.85 15.69 9.11
CA GLY A 118 -4.58 14.89 8.11
C GLY A 118 -3.73 14.37 6.95
N MET A 119 -2.45 14.74 6.85
CA MET A 119 -1.51 14.23 5.85
C MET A 119 -0.61 13.16 6.47
N LEU A 120 -1.06 11.90 6.41
CA LEU A 120 -0.45 10.81 7.18
C LEU A 120 0.38 9.83 6.34
N ALA A 121 0.07 9.68 5.06
CA ALA A 121 0.71 8.70 4.19
C ALA A 121 0.56 9.10 2.72
N ASN A 122 1.25 8.37 1.83
CA ASN A 122 0.98 8.44 0.40
C ASN A 122 -0.45 7.93 0.14
N THR A 123 -1.31 8.78 -0.44
CA THR A 123 -2.72 8.48 -0.70
C THR A 123 -3.38 9.54 -1.60
N ALA A 124 -4.66 9.39 -1.91
CA ALA A 124 -5.48 10.44 -2.52
C ALA A 124 -6.74 10.66 -1.68
N LEU A 125 -6.86 11.84 -1.08
CA LEU A 125 -7.97 12.21 -0.18
C LEU A 125 -8.45 13.64 -0.45
N PRO A 126 -9.72 13.97 -0.12
CA PRO A 126 -10.21 15.34 -0.19
C PRO A 126 -9.42 16.28 0.75
N LEU A 127 -8.86 17.35 0.19
CA LEU A 127 -8.31 18.49 0.92
C LEU A 127 -9.15 19.72 0.55
N ASN A 128 -9.81 20.32 1.54
CA ASN A 128 -10.76 21.43 1.32
C ASN A 128 -11.79 21.13 0.20
N GLY A 129 -12.31 19.90 0.18
CA GLY A 129 -13.32 19.44 -0.79
C GLY A 129 -12.78 18.97 -2.15
N VAL A 130 -11.46 19.04 -2.39
CA VAL A 130 -10.85 18.61 -3.67
C VAL A 130 -9.96 17.40 -3.46
N VAL A 131 -10.19 16.32 -4.21
CA VAL A 131 -9.34 15.12 -4.17
C VAL A 131 -7.91 15.53 -4.54
N THR A 132 -6.99 15.37 -3.59
CA THR A 132 -5.60 15.79 -3.68
C THR A 132 -4.72 14.58 -3.45
N SER A 133 -3.73 14.38 -4.32
CA SER A 133 -2.70 13.37 -4.12
C SER A 133 -1.76 13.84 -3.01
N MET A 134 -1.67 13.07 -1.94
CA MET A 134 -0.80 13.31 -0.80
C MET A 134 0.42 12.40 -0.93
N ILE A 135 1.62 12.98 -0.81
CA ILE A 135 2.87 12.25 -0.96
C ILE A 135 3.80 12.65 0.19
N THR A 136 4.40 11.67 0.83
CA THR A 136 5.41 11.91 1.86
C THR A 136 6.67 12.53 1.26
N TYR A 137 7.28 13.46 1.99
CA TYR A 137 8.50 14.13 1.58
C TYR A 137 9.62 13.13 1.28
N ASP A 138 9.76 12.09 2.10
CA ASP A 138 10.75 11.03 1.90
C ASP A 138 10.56 10.27 0.58
N THR A 139 9.32 10.00 0.18
CA THR A 139 9.01 9.39 -1.13
C THR A 139 9.48 10.31 -2.26
N MET A 140 9.20 11.60 -2.14
CA MET A 140 9.57 12.57 -3.17
C MET A 140 11.05 12.92 -3.16
N MET A 141 11.78 12.60 -2.10
CA MET A 141 13.20 12.96 -1.91
C MET A 141 14.14 11.74 -1.90
N THR A 142 13.69 10.59 -2.41
CA THR A 142 14.57 9.43 -2.63
C THR A 142 15.76 9.77 -3.55
N ALA A 143 16.86 9.02 -3.41
CA ALA A 143 18.11 9.28 -4.12
C ALA A 143 18.01 9.14 -5.65
N GLU A 144 17.04 8.38 -6.16
CA GLU A 144 16.82 8.17 -7.59
C GLU A 144 15.61 8.99 -8.04
N ALA A 145 15.85 10.15 -8.66
CA ALA A 145 14.78 11.08 -9.01
C ALA A 145 13.74 10.46 -9.94
N GLU A 146 14.17 9.62 -10.88
CA GLU A 146 13.24 8.91 -11.78
C GLU A 146 12.35 7.90 -11.06
N ASP A 147 12.84 7.29 -9.97
CA ASP A 147 12.01 6.39 -9.16
C ASP A 147 10.98 7.19 -8.35
N ALA A 148 11.38 8.32 -7.75
CA ALA A 148 10.45 9.25 -7.11
C ALA A 148 9.35 9.73 -8.07
N LEU A 149 9.71 10.09 -9.30
CA LEU A 149 8.74 10.51 -10.33
C LEU A 149 7.78 9.39 -10.71
N ALA A 150 8.26 8.14 -10.82
CA ALA A 150 7.41 6.99 -11.08
C ALA A 150 6.39 6.80 -9.94
N VAL A 151 6.85 6.79 -8.68
CA VAL A 151 5.97 6.67 -7.51
C VAL A 151 5.00 7.85 -7.41
N CYS A 152 5.40 9.07 -7.79
CA CYS A 152 4.45 10.19 -7.82
C CYS A 152 3.35 10.00 -8.86
N LEU A 153 3.67 9.44 -10.03
CA LEU A 153 2.66 9.09 -11.04
C LEU A 153 1.73 7.99 -10.52
N HIS A 154 2.24 7.03 -9.75
CA HIS A 154 1.44 6.01 -9.04
C HIS A 154 0.41 6.66 -8.13
N GLU A 155 0.83 7.57 -7.25
CA GLU A 155 -0.07 8.26 -6.32
C GLU A 155 -1.06 9.20 -7.01
N PHE A 156 -0.67 9.84 -8.12
CA PHE A 156 -1.60 10.65 -8.91
C PHE A 156 -2.66 9.79 -9.59
N PHE A 157 -2.26 8.60 -10.05
CA PHE A 157 -3.19 7.72 -10.73
C PHE A 157 -4.30 7.26 -9.80
N HIS A 158 -4.03 7.07 -8.50
CA HIS A 158 -5.06 6.80 -7.49
C HIS A 158 -6.16 7.86 -7.48
N ALA A 159 -5.82 9.15 -7.52
CA ALA A 159 -6.80 10.25 -7.56
C ALA A 159 -7.68 10.20 -8.82
N TYR A 160 -7.09 9.91 -9.99
CA TYR A 160 -7.85 9.76 -11.23
C TYR A 160 -8.73 8.50 -11.23
N ARG A 161 -8.19 7.37 -10.75
CA ARG A 161 -8.86 6.07 -10.68
C ARG A 161 -10.12 6.16 -9.81
N GLN A 162 -10.06 6.84 -8.66
CA GLN A 162 -11.22 7.07 -7.80
C GLN A 162 -12.39 7.74 -8.55
N ARG A 163 -12.11 8.55 -9.58
CA ARG A 163 -13.15 9.20 -10.40
C ARG A 163 -13.72 8.27 -11.47
N ILE A 164 -12.89 7.46 -12.12
CA ILE A 164 -13.29 6.66 -13.28
C ILE A 164 -13.81 5.26 -12.95
N ALA A 165 -13.42 4.70 -11.80
CA ALA A 165 -13.82 3.37 -11.36
C ALA A 165 -13.85 3.24 -9.82
N PRO A 166 -14.65 4.06 -9.10
CA PRO A 166 -14.72 4.06 -7.64
C PRO A 166 -15.10 2.70 -7.04
N GLN A 167 -15.94 1.94 -7.74
CA GLN A 167 -16.46 0.64 -7.30
C GLN A 167 -15.48 -0.53 -7.47
N LYS A 168 -14.37 -0.33 -8.21
CA LYS A 168 -13.36 -1.36 -8.49
C LYS A 168 -12.20 -1.28 -7.50
N PHE A 169 -12.53 -1.45 -6.23
CA PHE A 169 -11.60 -1.44 -5.12
C PHE A 169 -11.76 -2.71 -4.27
N GLY A 170 -10.67 -3.15 -3.64
CA GLY A 170 -10.67 -4.33 -2.79
C GLY A 170 -11.23 -3.97 -1.42
N ASP A 171 -12.14 -4.78 -0.88
CA ASP A 171 -12.60 -4.56 0.49
C ASP A 171 -11.49 -4.91 1.48
N ILE A 172 -10.80 -3.89 2.00
CA ILE A 172 -9.64 -4.08 2.88
C ILE A 172 -10.00 -4.72 4.22
N LEU A 173 -11.30 -4.71 4.58
CA LEU A 173 -11.77 -5.32 5.81
C LEU A 173 -11.52 -6.83 5.86
N VAL A 174 -11.37 -7.50 4.71
CA VAL A 174 -11.02 -8.93 4.70
C VAL A 174 -9.64 -9.19 5.32
N LEU A 175 -8.72 -8.21 5.25
CA LEU A 175 -7.42 -8.28 5.94
C LEU A 175 -7.58 -7.94 7.43
N VAL A 176 -8.37 -6.91 7.74
CA VAL A 176 -8.64 -6.46 9.13
C VAL A 176 -9.33 -7.57 9.96
N PHE A 177 -10.05 -8.47 9.33
CA PHE A 177 -10.68 -9.60 10.00
C PHE A 177 -9.92 -10.92 9.84
N GLY A 178 -8.67 -10.89 9.36
CA GLY A 178 -7.80 -12.06 9.28
C GLY A 178 -8.33 -13.17 8.36
N ARG A 179 -9.18 -12.84 7.38
CA ARG A 179 -9.91 -13.83 6.57
C ARG A 179 -9.09 -14.37 5.41
N TYR A 180 -8.06 -13.64 4.98
CA TYR A 180 -7.25 -14.06 3.83
C TYR A 180 -6.21 -15.12 4.22
N PRO A 181 -6.06 -16.23 3.47
CA PRO A 181 -5.13 -17.31 3.79
C PRO A 181 -3.66 -16.97 3.42
N GLU A 182 -3.10 -15.94 4.06
CA GLU A 182 -1.78 -15.38 3.71
C GLU A 182 -0.63 -16.40 3.85
N PHE A 183 -0.73 -17.34 4.79
CA PHE A 183 0.28 -18.38 5.05
C PHE A 183 -0.05 -19.73 4.38
N SER A 184 -1.12 -19.82 3.59
CA SER A 184 -1.46 -21.07 2.88
C SER A 184 -0.41 -21.39 1.82
N ILE A 185 0.29 -22.51 1.98
CA ILE A 185 1.31 -22.95 1.01
C ILE A 185 0.69 -23.09 -0.38
N ASP A 186 -0.49 -23.69 -0.48
CA ASP A 186 -1.15 -23.94 -1.77
C ASP A 186 -1.57 -22.64 -2.47
N ASN A 187 -2.21 -21.72 -1.74
CA ASN A 187 -2.62 -20.43 -2.31
C ASN A 187 -1.40 -19.65 -2.83
N ASN A 188 -0.32 -19.63 -2.05
CA ASN A 188 0.90 -18.93 -2.42
C ASN A 188 1.67 -19.61 -3.57
N ALA A 189 1.68 -20.94 -3.64
CA ALA A 189 2.29 -21.67 -4.75
C ALA A 189 1.60 -21.36 -6.08
N TRP A 190 0.26 -21.37 -6.09
CA TRP A 190 -0.48 -20.99 -7.29
C TRP A 190 -0.34 -19.51 -7.65
N LEU A 191 -0.31 -18.60 -6.67
CA LEU A 191 -0.01 -17.19 -6.94
C LEU A 191 1.37 -17.01 -7.59
N SER A 192 2.40 -17.72 -7.12
CA SER A 192 3.72 -17.71 -7.74
C SER A 192 3.70 -18.27 -9.17
N LEU A 193 2.93 -19.33 -9.43
CA LEU A 193 2.75 -19.86 -10.79
C LEU A 193 2.01 -18.87 -11.71
N GLU A 194 0.99 -18.19 -11.20
CA GLU A 194 0.30 -17.11 -11.91
C GLU A 194 1.29 -16.01 -12.33
N ALA A 195 2.15 -15.57 -11.41
CA ALA A 195 3.16 -14.54 -11.66
C ALA A 195 4.17 -14.96 -12.73
N LEU A 196 4.67 -16.20 -12.66
CA LEU A 196 5.62 -16.74 -13.65
C LEU A 196 5.00 -16.83 -15.05
N LEU A 197 3.73 -17.22 -15.15
CA LEU A 197 3.04 -17.28 -16.45
C LEU A 197 2.83 -15.89 -17.04
N LEU A 198 2.54 -14.89 -16.21
CA LEU A 198 2.47 -13.49 -16.62
C LEU A 198 3.85 -12.97 -17.06
N ASP A 199 4.91 -13.26 -16.32
CA ASP A 199 6.29 -12.91 -16.69
C ASP A 199 6.67 -13.47 -18.07
N GLN A 200 6.45 -14.78 -18.27
CA GLN A 200 6.68 -15.43 -19.56
C GLN A 200 5.86 -14.80 -20.68
N ALA A 201 4.59 -14.44 -20.43
CA ALA A 201 3.73 -13.82 -21.43
C ALA A 201 4.19 -12.40 -21.81
N LEU A 202 4.80 -11.67 -20.88
CA LEU A 202 5.35 -10.34 -21.12
C LEU A 202 6.64 -10.38 -21.95
N ASP A 203 7.50 -11.38 -21.74
CA ASP A 203 8.76 -11.53 -22.49
C ASP A 203 8.56 -12.19 -23.88
N GLU A 204 7.51 -13.00 -24.04
CA GLU A 204 7.19 -13.67 -25.30
C GLU A 204 6.95 -12.66 -26.43
N ARG A 205 7.60 -12.81 -27.58
CA ARG A 205 7.47 -11.89 -28.73
C ARG A 205 6.34 -12.28 -29.68
N ASP A 206 6.01 -13.56 -29.77
CA ASP A 206 4.89 -14.02 -30.57
C ASP A 206 3.56 -13.76 -29.85
N ARG A 207 2.67 -13.00 -30.51
CA ARG A 207 1.38 -12.59 -29.93
C ARG A 207 0.46 -13.79 -29.63
N ARG A 208 0.49 -14.85 -30.45
CA ARG A 208 -0.33 -16.04 -30.26
C ARG A 208 0.18 -16.87 -29.08
N HIS A 209 1.50 -16.99 -28.93
CA HIS A 209 2.09 -17.65 -27.77
C HIS A 209 1.83 -16.88 -26.47
N ALA A 210 1.98 -15.55 -26.47
CA ALA A 210 1.65 -14.71 -25.32
C ALA A 210 0.17 -14.85 -24.92
N ARG A 211 -0.75 -14.90 -25.90
CA ARG A 211 -2.16 -15.23 -25.65
C ARG A 211 -2.33 -16.60 -25.00
N GLY A 212 -1.62 -17.62 -25.48
CA GLY A 212 -1.66 -18.97 -24.89
C GLY A 212 -1.15 -19.01 -23.45
N LEU A 213 -0.13 -18.22 -23.11
CA LEU A 213 0.37 -18.07 -21.73
C LEU A 213 -0.66 -17.34 -20.85
N ALA A 214 -1.29 -16.28 -21.34
CA ALA A 214 -2.38 -15.60 -20.64
C ALA A 214 -3.56 -16.56 -20.34
N GLN A 215 -3.93 -17.43 -21.28
CA GLN A 215 -4.96 -18.46 -21.05
C GLN A 215 -4.56 -19.46 -19.97
N ARG A 216 -3.28 -19.84 -19.88
CA ARG A 216 -2.76 -20.74 -18.82
C ARG A 216 -2.79 -20.06 -17.46
N PHE A 217 -2.38 -18.80 -17.38
CA PHE A 217 -2.50 -17.97 -16.18
C PHE A 217 -3.96 -17.94 -15.69
N LEU A 218 -4.91 -17.64 -16.58
CA LEU A 218 -6.34 -17.61 -16.24
C LEU A 218 -6.86 -18.99 -15.79
N ALA A 219 -6.35 -20.09 -16.35
CA ALA A 219 -6.73 -21.43 -15.91
C ALA A 219 -6.22 -21.75 -14.50
N VAL A 220 -4.95 -21.40 -14.18
CA VAL A 220 -4.41 -21.55 -12.82
C VAL A 220 -5.23 -20.73 -11.82
N ARG A 221 -5.53 -19.48 -12.17
CA ARG A 221 -6.37 -18.58 -11.37
C ARG A 221 -7.77 -19.13 -11.16
N ALA A 222 -8.40 -19.66 -12.19
CA ALA A 222 -9.74 -20.25 -12.12
C ALA A 222 -9.79 -21.49 -11.21
N VAL A 223 -8.72 -22.30 -11.19
CA VAL A 223 -8.61 -23.44 -10.26
C VAL A 223 -8.38 -22.94 -8.83
N ARG A 224 -7.41 -22.04 -8.62
CA ARG A 224 -7.05 -21.51 -7.30
C ARG A 224 -8.24 -20.83 -6.62
N ARG A 225 -8.96 -19.96 -7.34
CA ARG A 225 -10.06 -19.16 -6.79
C ARG A 225 -11.30 -19.97 -6.38
N ARG A 226 -11.41 -21.24 -6.76
CA ARG A 226 -12.46 -22.15 -6.21
C ARG A 226 -12.27 -22.41 -4.72
N LEU A 227 -11.05 -22.25 -4.22
CA LEU A 227 -10.70 -22.44 -2.82
C LEU A 227 -10.90 -21.16 -1.99
N LEU A 228 -11.28 -20.04 -2.64
CA LEU A 228 -11.44 -18.75 -1.99
C LEU A 228 -12.92 -18.34 -1.97
N PRO A 229 -13.42 -17.82 -0.84
CA PRO A 229 -14.69 -17.11 -0.80
C PRO A 229 -14.75 -15.96 -1.81
N ALA A 230 -15.96 -15.67 -2.31
CA ALA A 230 -16.18 -14.68 -3.38
C ALA A 230 -15.70 -13.27 -3.03
N ASP A 231 -15.77 -12.88 -1.76
CA ASP A 231 -15.30 -11.59 -1.28
C ASP A 231 -13.77 -11.48 -1.24
N LEU A 232 -13.04 -12.58 -0.96
CA LEU A 232 -11.58 -12.61 -1.11
C LEU A 232 -11.16 -12.50 -2.59
N VAL A 233 -11.92 -13.13 -3.49
CA VAL A 233 -11.71 -12.98 -4.94
C VAL A 233 -11.94 -11.54 -5.38
N ARG A 234 -13.01 -10.90 -4.87
CA ARG A 234 -13.29 -9.49 -5.14
C ARG A 234 -12.21 -8.58 -4.56
N PHE A 235 -11.70 -8.88 -3.37
CA PHE A 235 -10.56 -8.19 -2.78
C PHE A 235 -9.33 -8.24 -3.69
N GLU A 236 -8.93 -9.44 -4.14
CA GLU A 236 -7.78 -9.58 -5.05
C GLU A 236 -7.94 -8.76 -6.34
N ARG A 237 -9.11 -8.89 -6.98
CA ARG A 237 -9.44 -8.13 -8.21
C ARG A 237 -9.37 -6.63 -7.98
N GLY A 238 -9.87 -6.18 -6.83
CA GLY A 238 -9.85 -4.79 -6.43
C GLY A 238 -8.44 -4.25 -6.17
N GLU A 239 -7.56 -5.02 -5.53
CA GLU A 239 -6.16 -4.62 -5.30
C GLU A 239 -5.34 -4.66 -6.60
N GLU A 240 -5.55 -5.66 -7.46
CA GLU A 240 -4.95 -5.70 -8.80
C GLU A 240 -5.38 -4.51 -9.66
N ALA A 241 -6.66 -4.10 -9.57
CA ALA A 241 -7.18 -2.93 -10.24
C ALA A 241 -6.71 -1.60 -9.61
N ASN A 242 -6.57 -1.55 -8.28
CA ASN A 242 -6.14 -0.35 -7.59
C ASN A 242 -4.64 -0.13 -7.72
N GLU A 243 -3.85 -1.00 -7.10
CA GLU A 243 -2.39 -0.83 -6.99
C GLU A 243 -1.67 -1.34 -8.23
N GLY A 244 -2.20 -2.39 -8.88
CA GLY A 244 -1.63 -2.89 -10.12
C GLY A 244 -1.77 -1.90 -11.28
N LEU A 245 -2.86 -1.13 -11.37
CA LEU A 245 -2.98 -0.08 -12.39
C LEU A 245 -2.09 1.14 -12.11
N SER A 246 -1.92 1.50 -10.85
CA SER A 246 -0.97 2.56 -10.48
C SER A 246 0.47 2.13 -10.81
N GLN A 247 0.83 0.87 -10.54
CA GLN A 247 2.13 0.31 -10.96
C GLN A 247 2.25 0.13 -12.49
N TYR A 248 1.15 -0.10 -13.20
CA TYR A 248 1.11 -0.05 -14.66
C TYR A 248 1.44 1.33 -15.22
N VAL A 249 0.99 2.41 -14.58
CA VAL A 249 1.39 3.77 -14.96
C VAL A 249 2.90 3.97 -14.76
N GLU A 250 3.48 3.46 -13.67
CA GLU A 250 4.93 3.45 -13.48
C GLU A 250 5.63 2.69 -14.62
N TYR A 251 5.12 1.49 -14.96
CA TYR A 251 5.63 0.71 -16.09
C TYR A 251 5.60 1.51 -17.39
N ARG A 252 4.49 2.20 -17.68
CA ARG A 252 4.35 3.03 -18.90
C ARG A 252 5.37 4.15 -18.92
N PHE A 253 5.57 4.86 -17.82
CA PHE A 253 6.60 5.89 -17.70
C PHE A 253 8.02 5.32 -17.90
N LEU A 254 8.37 4.25 -17.19
CA LEU A 254 9.71 3.67 -17.21
C LEU A 254 10.04 2.94 -18.53
N SER A 255 9.04 2.43 -19.25
CA SER A 255 9.21 1.78 -20.56
C SER A 255 9.20 2.77 -21.74
N GLN A 256 8.69 3.98 -21.54
CA GLN A 256 8.53 4.96 -22.61
C GLN A 256 9.87 5.48 -23.13
N ARG A 257 9.97 5.60 -24.45
CA ARG A 257 11.08 6.31 -25.11
C ARG A 257 10.84 7.82 -25.10
N LEU A 258 11.51 8.53 -24.20
CA LEU A 258 11.50 9.99 -24.09
C LEU A 258 12.42 10.64 -25.14
N LYS A 259 12.08 10.49 -26.43
CA LYS A 259 12.94 10.97 -27.54
C LYS A 259 13.14 12.49 -27.47
N GLY A 260 14.41 12.92 -27.39
CA GLY A 260 14.79 14.33 -27.40
C GLY A 260 14.46 15.10 -26.11
N TYR A 261 13.95 14.41 -25.08
CA TYR A 261 13.57 15.03 -23.82
C TYR A 261 14.61 14.72 -22.72
N ALA A 262 15.23 15.76 -22.18
CA ALA A 262 16.31 15.65 -21.19
C ALA A 262 15.87 15.98 -19.75
N GLY A 263 14.56 16.13 -19.50
CA GLY A 263 14.01 16.66 -18.25
C GLY A 263 13.86 18.18 -18.28
N THR A 264 13.31 18.78 -17.23
CA THR A 264 13.21 20.22 -17.05
C THR A 264 14.57 20.81 -16.67
N GLU A 265 14.76 22.10 -16.95
CA GLU A 265 15.99 22.80 -16.59
C GLU A 265 16.24 22.83 -15.06
N PRO A 266 15.24 23.15 -14.21
CA PRO A 266 15.42 23.12 -12.76
C PRO A 266 15.86 21.75 -12.25
N LEU A 267 15.26 20.67 -12.74
CA LEU A 267 15.61 19.31 -12.29
C LEU A 267 17.05 18.97 -12.63
N ARG A 268 17.47 19.21 -13.89
CA ARG A 268 18.84 18.93 -14.33
C ARG A 268 19.89 19.68 -13.53
N ARG A 269 19.57 20.91 -13.11
CA ARG A 269 20.49 21.78 -12.39
C ARG A 269 20.55 21.45 -10.90
N LEU A 270 19.41 21.14 -10.29
CA LEU A 270 19.27 21.11 -8.83
C LEU A 270 19.31 19.69 -8.24
N ASP A 271 18.92 18.67 -9.00
CA ASP A 271 18.78 17.31 -8.48
C ASP A 271 19.97 16.41 -8.83
N PRO A 272 20.90 16.14 -7.88
CA PRO A 272 22.03 15.25 -8.14
C PRO A 272 21.62 13.79 -8.36
N GLY A 273 20.41 13.41 -7.95
CA GLY A 273 19.83 12.09 -8.15
C GLY A 273 19.27 11.86 -9.55
N PHE A 274 19.09 12.91 -10.35
CA PHE A 274 18.54 12.81 -11.69
C PHE A 274 19.58 12.35 -12.72
N SER A 275 19.29 11.25 -13.40
CA SER A 275 20.22 10.60 -14.34
C SER A 275 19.87 10.84 -15.80
N GLY A 276 18.97 11.78 -16.12
CA GLY A 276 18.50 11.98 -17.49
C GLY A 276 17.77 10.76 -18.05
N PHE A 277 17.00 10.05 -17.21
CA PHE A 277 16.23 8.86 -17.54
C PHE A 277 17.05 7.62 -17.96
N ARG A 278 18.37 7.65 -17.78
CA ARG A 278 19.25 6.50 -18.09
C ARG A 278 18.92 5.27 -17.22
N ARG A 279 18.44 5.51 -15.99
CA ARG A 279 18.08 4.46 -15.03
C ARG A 279 16.71 3.82 -15.28
N ASN A 280 15.86 4.36 -16.16
CA ASN A 280 14.50 3.85 -16.38
C ASN A 280 14.47 2.35 -16.70
N ARG A 281 15.43 1.84 -17.48
CA ARG A 281 15.54 0.40 -17.77
C ARG A 281 15.82 -0.45 -16.53
N VAL A 282 16.65 0.04 -15.61
CA VAL A 282 16.96 -0.66 -14.35
C VAL A 282 15.75 -0.63 -13.44
N LEU A 283 15.12 0.53 -13.28
CA LEU A 283 13.90 0.70 -12.48
C LEU A 283 12.73 -0.16 -13.02
N LEU A 284 12.55 -0.21 -14.34
CA LEU A 284 11.56 -1.07 -14.98
C LEU A 284 11.78 -2.54 -14.64
N ARG A 285 13.03 -3.02 -14.70
CA ARG A 285 13.38 -4.39 -14.28
C ARG A 285 13.07 -4.63 -12.81
N ARG A 286 13.26 -3.63 -11.93
CA ARG A 286 12.87 -3.75 -10.52
C ARG A 286 11.36 -3.90 -10.33
N ARG A 287 10.54 -3.24 -11.16
CA ARG A 287 9.06 -3.41 -11.12
C ARG A 287 8.61 -4.77 -11.61
N LEU A 288 9.33 -5.37 -12.56
CA LEU A 288 9.03 -6.70 -13.12
C LEU A 288 9.59 -7.86 -12.28
N ALA A 289 10.72 -7.66 -11.58
CA ALA A 289 11.41 -8.70 -10.82
C ALA A 289 10.50 -9.51 -9.85
N PRO A 290 9.53 -8.90 -9.14
CA PRO A 290 8.57 -9.64 -8.32
C PRO A 290 7.81 -10.76 -9.05
N LEU A 291 7.61 -10.68 -10.37
CA LEU A 291 6.89 -11.71 -11.11
C LEU A 291 7.65 -13.05 -11.19
N THR A 292 8.99 -12.99 -11.19
CA THR A 292 9.82 -14.20 -11.22
C THR A 292 9.96 -14.89 -9.86
N ASP A 293 9.72 -14.17 -8.77
CA ASP A 293 9.81 -14.69 -7.42
C ASP A 293 8.79 -14.03 -6.48
N LEU A 294 7.51 -14.36 -6.72
CA LEU A 294 6.43 -13.71 -5.98
C LEU A 294 6.39 -14.11 -4.50
N ALA A 295 6.92 -15.29 -4.16
CA ALA A 295 7.00 -15.73 -2.76
C ALA A 295 7.92 -14.81 -1.94
N LEU A 296 8.97 -14.28 -2.57
CA LEU A 296 9.87 -13.29 -2.01
C LEU A 296 9.41 -11.84 -2.21
N ALA A 297 8.42 -11.60 -3.07
CA ALA A 297 7.93 -10.25 -3.32
C ALA A 297 7.18 -9.69 -2.11
N GLY A 298 7.65 -8.56 -1.59
CA GLY A 298 6.97 -7.75 -0.56
C GLY A 298 6.82 -8.39 0.82
N PRO A 299 6.85 -7.62 1.92
CA PRO A 299 6.52 -8.12 3.25
C PRO A 299 5.06 -8.58 3.38
N THR A 300 4.14 -8.08 2.56
CA THR A 300 2.69 -8.35 2.71
C THR A 300 2.05 -9.07 1.53
N LEU A 301 0.92 -9.74 1.76
CA LEU A 301 0.04 -10.21 0.68
C LEU A 301 -0.29 -9.12 -0.34
N ARG A 302 -0.65 -7.93 0.13
CA ARG A 302 -1.19 -6.87 -0.72
C ARG A 302 -0.21 -6.48 -1.82
N GLU A 303 1.06 -6.28 -1.45
CA GLU A 303 2.15 -5.94 -2.37
C GLU A 303 2.43 -7.01 -3.42
N ARG A 304 2.08 -8.28 -3.15
CA ARG A 304 2.19 -9.37 -4.13
C ARG A 304 1.14 -9.31 -5.22
N LEU A 305 0.04 -8.60 -5.00
CA LEU A 305 -1.01 -8.43 -6.02
C LEU A 305 -0.68 -7.32 -7.02
N TYR A 306 0.19 -6.38 -6.66
CA TYR A 306 0.55 -5.22 -7.49
C TYR A 306 1.17 -5.66 -8.83
N PRO A 307 2.23 -6.49 -8.84
CA PRO A 307 2.86 -6.90 -10.09
C PRO A 307 1.91 -7.74 -10.96
N LEU A 308 0.97 -8.48 -10.36
CA LEU A 308 -0.04 -9.25 -11.09
C LEU A 308 -1.01 -8.34 -11.83
N GLY A 309 -1.53 -7.30 -11.17
CA GLY A 309 -2.41 -6.31 -11.80
C GLY A 309 -1.68 -5.51 -12.89
N MET A 310 -0.44 -5.09 -12.62
CA MET A 310 0.42 -4.43 -13.60
C MET A 310 0.61 -5.30 -14.84
N ALA A 311 1.02 -6.56 -14.68
CA ALA A 311 1.31 -7.45 -15.78
C ALA A 311 0.06 -7.77 -16.63
N GLN A 312 -1.10 -7.92 -16.01
CA GLN A 312 -2.37 -8.06 -16.74
C GLN A 312 -2.66 -6.84 -17.61
N ALA A 313 -2.51 -5.62 -17.08
CA ALA A 313 -2.71 -4.38 -17.83
C ALA A 313 -1.71 -4.21 -18.99
N VAL A 314 -0.44 -4.58 -18.80
CA VAL A 314 0.57 -4.57 -19.87
C VAL A 314 0.25 -5.61 -20.96
N LEU A 315 -0.21 -6.80 -20.58
CA LEU A 315 -0.66 -7.80 -21.56
C LEU A 315 -1.91 -7.34 -22.32
N LEU A 316 -2.82 -6.63 -21.66
CA LEU A 316 -4.01 -6.05 -22.30
C LEU A 316 -3.64 -5.00 -23.34
N ASP A 317 -2.64 -4.13 -23.11
CA ASP A 317 -2.14 -3.20 -24.14
C ASP A 317 -1.74 -3.91 -25.42
N ARG A 318 -1.15 -5.10 -25.26
CA ARG A 318 -0.81 -5.94 -26.39
C ARG A 318 -2.05 -6.58 -26.98
N LEU A 319 -2.80 -7.36 -26.21
CA LEU A 319 -3.84 -8.27 -26.71
C LEU A 319 -5.14 -7.56 -27.11
N TRP A 320 -5.45 -6.42 -26.50
CA TRP A 320 -6.66 -5.62 -26.74
C TRP A 320 -6.36 -4.10 -26.62
N PRO A 321 -5.78 -3.47 -27.65
CA PRO A 321 -5.56 -2.03 -27.64
C PRO A 321 -6.86 -1.26 -27.39
N GLY A 322 -6.84 -0.33 -26.43
CA GLY A 322 -8.00 0.47 -26.03
C GLY A 322 -8.88 -0.17 -24.93
N TRP A 323 -8.44 -1.28 -24.32
CA TRP A 323 -9.11 -1.95 -23.20
C TRP A 323 -9.46 -1.02 -22.03
N GLN A 324 -8.72 0.08 -21.83
CA GLN A 324 -8.96 1.05 -20.77
C GLN A 324 -10.41 1.59 -20.81
N LYS A 325 -10.96 1.79 -22.01
CA LYS A 325 -12.34 2.23 -22.18
C LYS A 325 -13.33 1.20 -21.60
N GLU A 326 -13.14 -0.07 -21.93
CA GLU A 326 -13.99 -1.16 -21.41
C GLU A 326 -13.84 -1.28 -19.88
N PHE A 327 -12.64 -1.08 -19.34
CA PHE A 327 -12.41 -1.02 -17.90
C PHE A 327 -13.17 0.15 -17.26
N GLU A 328 -13.23 1.32 -17.89
CA GLU A 328 -13.95 2.48 -17.33
C GLU A 328 -15.49 2.33 -17.43
N THR A 329 -15.99 1.73 -18.52
CA THR A 329 -17.43 1.76 -18.83
C THR A 329 -18.20 0.51 -18.41
N THR A 330 -17.53 -0.52 -17.88
CA THR A 330 -18.15 -1.78 -17.46
C THR A 330 -17.76 -2.15 -16.04
N GLU A 331 -18.39 -3.19 -15.48
CA GLU A 331 -18.03 -3.75 -14.16
C GLU A 331 -16.85 -4.74 -14.20
N LYS A 332 -16.31 -5.05 -15.39
CA LYS A 332 -15.26 -6.06 -15.56
C LYS A 332 -13.93 -5.66 -14.92
N PHE A 333 -13.31 -6.58 -14.21
CA PHE A 333 -11.94 -6.42 -13.70
C PHE A 333 -10.89 -6.86 -14.74
N LEU A 334 -9.60 -6.63 -14.42
CA LEU A 334 -8.50 -6.89 -15.35
C LEU A 334 -8.42 -8.34 -15.85
N ASP A 335 -8.71 -9.29 -14.98
CA ASP A 335 -8.72 -10.72 -15.32
C ASP A 335 -9.84 -11.07 -16.29
N GLU A 336 -11.01 -10.43 -16.14
CA GLU A 336 -12.16 -10.62 -17.04
C GLU A 336 -11.91 -10.00 -18.41
N LEU A 337 -11.32 -8.80 -18.46
CA LEU A 337 -10.89 -8.19 -19.72
C LEU A 337 -9.81 -9.01 -20.41
N LEU A 338 -8.86 -9.57 -19.65
CA LEU A 338 -7.81 -10.41 -20.20
C LEU A 338 -8.37 -11.74 -20.69
N ALA A 339 -9.36 -12.31 -20.00
CA ALA A 339 -10.09 -13.48 -20.46
C ALA A 339 -10.76 -13.25 -21.81
N ASP A 340 -11.45 -12.12 -21.99
CA ASP A 340 -12.05 -11.74 -23.27
C ASP A 340 -10.97 -11.55 -24.36
N ALA A 341 -9.91 -10.79 -24.08
CA ALA A 341 -8.81 -10.53 -25.02
C ALA A 341 -8.07 -11.81 -25.46
N ALA A 342 -7.95 -12.76 -24.54
CA ALA A 342 -7.29 -14.03 -24.76
C ALA A 342 -8.21 -15.10 -25.36
N GLY A 343 -9.53 -14.88 -25.40
CA GLY A 343 -10.51 -15.90 -25.77
C GLY A 343 -10.48 -17.09 -24.80
N PHE A 344 -10.46 -16.81 -23.51
CA PHE A 344 -10.46 -17.83 -22.46
C PHE A 344 -11.83 -18.56 -22.42
N PRO A 345 -11.86 -19.90 -22.30
CA PRO A 345 -13.11 -20.64 -22.27
C PRO A 345 -14.02 -20.22 -21.10
N THR A 346 -15.31 -20.08 -21.36
CA THR A 346 -16.31 -19.82 -20.31
C THR A 346 -16.74 -21.11 -19.62
N GLY A 347 -17.02 -21.01 -18.31
CA GLY A 347 -17.48 -22.14 -17.49
C GLY A 347 -16.38 -23.11 -17.08
N ASP A 348 -16.72 -24.04 -16.19
CA ASP A 348 -15.83 -25.13 -15.79
C ASP A 348 -15.96 -26.28 -16.79
N ASN A 349 -14.99 -26.41 -17.70
CA ASN A 349 -15.02 -27.42 -18.73
C ASN A 349 -13.63 -28.01 -18.97
N VAL A 350 -13.59 -29.10 -19.75
CA VAL A 350 -12.37 -29.85 -20.10
C VAL A 350 -11.26 -28.95 -20.67
N ALA A 351 -11.60 -27.84 -21.32
CA ALA A 351 -10.62 -26.91 -21.87
C ALA A 351 -9.86 -26.15 -20.76
N VAL A 352 -10.54 -25.70 -19.70
CA VAL A 352 -9.90 -25.05 -18.55
C VAL A 352 -8.94 -26.01 -17.86
N GLN A 353 -9.38 -27.26 -17.62
CA GLN A 353 -8.51 -28.27 -17.02
C GLN A 353 -7.30 -28.59 -17.91
N THR A 354 -7.48 -28.63 -19.23
CA THR A 354 -6.38 -28.86 -20.18
C THR A 354 -5.36 -27.71 -20.13
N LEU A 355 -5.82 -26.46 -20.08
CA LEU A 355 -4.95 -25.29 -19.94
C LEU A 355 -4.20 -25.31 -18.61
N TYR A 356 -4.88 -25.68 -17.52
CA TYR A 356 -4.26 -25.83 -16.20
C TYR A 356 -3.15 -26.90 -16.20
N GLN A 357 -3.41 -28.08 -16.76
CA GLN A 357 -2.37 -29.13 -16.86
C GLN A 357 -1.18 -28.68 -17.72
N ARG A 358 -1.43 -27.95 -18.82
CA ARG A 358 -0.37 -27.33 -19.64
C ARG A 358 0.40 -26.25 -18.90
N ALA A 359 -0.21 -25.56 -17.94
CA ALA A 359 0.46 -24.58 -17.10
C ALA A 359 1.48 -25.27 -16.19
N LEU A 360 1.09 -26.35 -15.52
CA LEU A 360 1.96 -27.12 -14.62
C LEU A 360 3.14 -27.79 -15.35
N GLN A 361 2.96 -28.12 -16.62
CA GLN A 361 3.96 -28.78 -17.47
C GLN A 361 4.64 -27.80 -18.44
N GLY A 362 4.47 -26.49 -18.23
CA GLY A 362 5.01 -25.46 -19.10
C GLY A 362 6.54 -25.44 -19.11
N PRO A 363 7.18 -25.04 -20.24
CA PRO A 363 8.62 -24.81 -20.26
C PRO A 363 9.05 -23.84 -19.15
N GLY A 364 10.12 -24.19 -18.42
CA GLY A 364 10.63 -23.37 -17.32
C GLY A 364 9.78 -23.40 -16.03
N ILE A 365 8.72 -24.19 -15.96
CA ILE A 365 7.91 -24.35 -14.76
C ILE A 365 8.37 -25.59 -13.98
N ASP A 366 8.99 -25.36 -12.82
CA ASP A 366 9.24 -26.40 -11.81
C ASP A 366 8.20 -26.29 -10.69
N TRP A 367 7.04 -26.91 -10.89
CA TRP A 367 5.94 -26.83 -9.92
C TRP A 367 6.33 -27.34 -8.52
N LYS A 368 7.09 -28.44 -8.45
CA LYS A 368 7.57 -28.97 -7.15
C LYS A 368 8.55 -28.02 -6.49
N GLY A 369 9.46 -27.43 -7.28
CA GLY A 369 10.39 -26.40 -6.81
C GLY A 369 9.68 -25.17 -6.26
N ILE A 370 8.65 -24.68 -6.96
CA ILE A 370 7.80 -23.56 -6.50
C ILE A 370 7.14 -23.89 -5.15
N GLN A 371 6.52 -25.06 -5.03
CA GLN A 371 5.86 -25.47 -3.78
C GLN A 371 6.85 -25.54 -2.61
N GLU A 372 8.05 -26.06 -2.86
CA GLU A 372 9.09 -26.23 -1.84
C GLU A 372 9.75 -24.88 -1.47
N GLN A 373 9.93 -23.97 -2.43
CA GLN A 373 10.32 -22.59 -2.15
C GLN A 373 9.28 -21.87 -1.29
N VAL A 374 8.01 -21.88 -1.70
CA VAL A 374 6.92 -21.25 -0.95
C VAL A 374 6.82 -21.81 0.46
N ARG A 375 6.98 -23.12 0.65
CA ARG A 375 7.00 -23.74 1.98
C ARG A 375 8.11 -23.15 2.86
N ARG A 376 9.33 -23.01 2.33
CA ARG A 376 10.44 -22.40 3.08
C ARG A 376 10.16 -20.93 3.42
N GLU A 377 9.64 -20.16 2.47
CA GLU A 377 9.34 -18.75 2.67
C GLU A 377 8.22 -18.52 3.69
N MET A 378 7.12 -19.29 3.61
CA MET A 378 6.04 -19.19 4.59
C MET A 378 6.53 -19.60 5.99
N ALA A 379 7.42 -20.59 6.09
CA ALA A 379 8.04 -20.95 7.36
C ALA A 379 9.00 -19.85 7.88
N GLY A 380 9.71 -19.15 6.99
CA GLY A 380 10.53 -17.98 7.31
C GLY A 380 9.70 -16.84 7.87
N ARG A 381 8.65 -16.43 7.15
CA ARG A 381 7.72 -15.38 7.57
C ARG A 381 7.01 -15.72 8.88
N ALA A 382 6.66 -17.00 9.10
CA ALA A 382 6.12 -17.44 10.37
C ALA A 382 7.12 -17.21 11.53
N ARG A 383 8.41 -17.54 11.35
CA ARG A 383 9.44 -17.26 12.37
C ARG A 383 9.66 -15.77 12.61
N GLU A 384 9.67 -14.97 11.55
CA GLU A 384 9.80 -13.50 11.66
C GLU A 384 8.61 -12.87 12.39
N ARG A 385 7.39 -13.36 12.12
CA ARG A 385 6.19 -12.98 12.87
C ARG A 385 6.32 -13.31 14.35
N GLU A 386 6.72 -14.54 14.70
CA GLU A 386 6.88 -14.92 16.12
C GLU A 386 7.92 -14.04 16.82
N LYS A 387 9.03 -13.72 16.14
CA LYS A 387 10.04 -12.79 16.66
C LYS A 387 9.46 -11.38 16.88
N LEU A 388 8.74 -10.85 15.89
CA LEU A 388 8.10 -9.53 15.99
C LEU A 388 7.06 -9.50 17.13
N LEU A 389 6.26 -10.57 17.29
CA LEU A 389 5.30 -10.68 18.40
C LEU A 389 6.01 -10.67 19.75
N ALA A 390 7.10 -11.42 19.91
CA ALA A 390 7.88 -11.44 21.15
C ALA A 390 8.54 -10.08 21.45
N GLU A 391 8.92 -9.31 20.43
CA GLU A 391 9.45 -7.96 20.59
C GLU A 391 8.38 -6.94 21.00
N LEU A 392 7.18 -7.03 20.41
CA LEU A 392 6.07 -6.10 20.68
C LEU A 392 5.31 -6.43 21.97
N PHE A 393 5.19 -7.71 22.30
CA PHE A 393 4.50 -8.26 23.48
C PHE A 393 5.44 -9.18 24.26
N PRO A 394 6.48 -8.64 24.92
CA PRO A 394 7.46 -9.46 25.62
C PRO A 394 6.81 -10.18 26.82
N PRO A 395 7.27 -11.39 27.17
CA PRO A 395 6.75 -12.12 28.33
C PRO A 395 6.80 -11.27 29.61
N GLY A 396 5.67 -11.16 30.29
CA GLY A 396 5.54 -10.39 31.53
C GLY A 396 5.29 -8.89 31.34
N ALA A 397 5.19 -8.40 30.10
CA ALA A 397 4.73 -7.04 29.82
C ALA A 397 3.37 -6.77 30.47
N ALA A 398 3.15 -5.51 30.86
CA ALA A 398 1.83 -5.07 31.27
C ALA A 398 0.90 -5.01 30.03
N GLU A 399 -0.29 -5.57 30.18
CA GLU A 399 -1.26 -5.70 29.10
C GLU A 399 -2.53 -4.89 29.39
N LEU A 400 -2.93 -4.06 28.43
CA LEU A 400 -4.24 -3.43 28.40
C LEU A 400 -5.10 -4.11 27.35
N GLU A 401 -6.19 -4.75 27.76
CA GLU A 401 -7.18 -5.33 26.88
C GLU A 401 -8.43 -4.45 26.86
N VAL A 402 -8.89 -4.05 25.68
CA VAL A 402 -10.15 -3.33 25.49
C VAL A 402 -11.17 -4.33 24.97
N ASP A 403 -12.17 -4.67 25.78
CA ASP A 403 -13.28 -5.56 25.45
C ASP A 403 -14.45 -4.71 24.93
N VAL A 404 -14.71 -4.81 23.62
CA VAL A 404 -15.76 -4.06 22.93
C VAL A 404 -17.00 -4.91 22.65
N SER A 405 -17.11 -6.09 23.26
CA SER A 405 -18.26 -6.99 23.06
C SER A 405 -19.59 -6.35 23.48
N GLY A 406 -19.57 -5.44 24.46
CA GLY A 406 -20.74 -4.70 24.94
C GLY A 406 -21.28 -3.65 23.96
N VAL A 407 -20.45 -3.12 23.07
CA VAL A 407 -20.79 -2.09 22.07
C VAL A 407 -20.79 -2.64 20.64
N ARG A 408 -20.98 -3.96 20.51
CA ARG A 408 -20.92 -4.69 19.24
C ARG A 408 -21.87 -4.13 18.19
N GLY A 409 -21.38 -4.01 16.96
CA GLY A 409 -22.16 -3.53 15.81
C GLY A 409 -22.16 -2.02 15.64
N GLN A 410 -21.58 -1.27 16.59
CA GLN A 410 -21.35 0.17 16.50
C GLN A 410 -19.86 0.37 16.22
N PHE A 411 -19.45 0.28 14.95
CA PHE A 411 -18.03 0.29 14.55
C PHE A 411 -17.80 1.26 13.40
N HIS A 412 -16.86 2.17 13.58
CA HIS A 412 -16.42 3.10 12.55
C HIS A 412 -14.89 3.01 12.37
N LEU A 413 -14.45 2.46 11.24
CA LEU A 413 -13.03 2.45 10.88
C LEU A 413 -12.65 3.80 10.27
N HIS A 414 -11.86 4.59 10.99
CA HIS A 414 -11.38 5.90 10.56
C HIS A 414 -10.03 5.84 9.85
N GLY A 415 -9.23 4.81 10.12
CA GLY A 415 -7.92 4.66 9.50
C GLY A 415 -7.32 3.28 9.71
N VAL A 416 -6.73 2.74 8.66
CA VAL A 416 -5.93 1.50 8.71
C VAL A 416 -4.80 1.62 7.72
N ASN A 417 -3.60 1.15 8.08
CA ASN A 417 -2.55 0.89 7.11
C ASN A 417 -2.53 -0.61 6.81
N PRO A 418 -3.08 -1.05 5.66
CA PRO A 418 -3.18 -2.48 5.36
C PRO A 418 -1.82 -3.17 5.22
N ASN A 419 -0.76 -2.41 4.88
CA ASN A 419 0.60 -2.95 4.77
C ASN A 419 1.24 -3.21 6.15
N THR A 420 0.55 -2.86 7.24
CA THR A 420 1.00 -3.14 8.60
C THR A 420 0.17 -4.20 9.32
N LEU A 421 -0.77 -4.81 8.61
CA LEU A 421 -1.62 -5.88 9.12
C LEU A 421 -0.89 -7.22 8.99
N LEU A 422 -0.95 -8.04 10.04
CA LEU A 422 -0.30 -9.34 10.08
C LEU A 422 -1.21 -10.37 10.75
N ALA A 423 -1.65 -11.35 9.97
CA ALA A 423 -2.51 -12.43 10.46
C ALA A 423 -1.74 -13.38 11.39
N LEU A 424 -2.36 -13.75 12.51
CA LEU A 424 -1.81 -14.69 13.49
C LEU A 424 -2.43 -16.09 13.30
N PRO A 425 -1.72 -17.18 13.64
CA PRO A 425 -2.19 -18.56 13.38
C PRO A 425 -3.49 -18.94 14.09
N ASP A 426 -3.79 -18.27 15.20
CA ASP A 426 -4.98 -18.50 16.02
C ASP A 426 -6.17 -17.64 15.59
N GLY A 427 -6.09 -16.98 14.42
CA GLY A 427 -7.15 -16.15 13.86
C GLY A 427 -7.18 -14.72 14.39
N ARG A 428 -6.24 -14.35 15.27
CA ARG A 428 -6.05 -12.95 15.69
C ARG A 428 -5.32 -12.14 14.61
N LEU A 429 -5.34 -10.82 14.76
CA LEU A 429 -4.68 -9.90 13.85
C LEU A 429 -3.81 -8.90 14.61
N LEU A 430 -2.54 -8.77 14.22
CA LEU A 430 -1.68 -7.68 14.65
C LEU A 430 -1.85 -6.50 13.68
N ALA A 431 -2.06 -5.29 14.21
CA ALA A 431 -2.08 -4.03 13.46
C ALA A 431 -1.12 -3.01 14.10
N ARG A 432 -0.41 -2.22 13.26
CA ARG A 432 0.48 -1.15 13.74
C ARG A 432 -0.01 0.27 13.44
N PHE A 433 -1.01 0.37 12.58
CA PHE A 433 -1.80 1.57 12.38
C PHE A 433 -3.28 1.18 12.30
N LEU A 434 -4.04 1.61 13.29
CA LEU A 434 -5.47 1.33 13.38
C LEU A 434 -6.15 2.47 14.14
N VAL A 435 -7.14 3.12 13.53
CA VAL A 435 -7.96 4.16 14.13
C VAL A 435 -9.40 3.72 13.98
N VAL A 436 -10.01 3.36 15.10
CA VAL A 436 -11.36 2.80 15.16
C VAL A 436 -12.13 3.41 16.29
N ASP A 437 -13.38 3.72 16.03
CA ASP A 437 -14.34 4.09 17.05
C ASP A 437 -15.34 2.94 17.23
N PHE A 438 -15.67 2.67 18.48
CA PHE A 438 -16.72 1.76 18.92
C PHE A 438 -17.79 2.59 19.63
N GLY A 439 -19.06 2.32 19.38
CA GLY A 439 -20.15 3.12 19.95
C GLY A 439 -20.72 4.17 18.98
N TYR A 440 -21.49 5.12 19.49
CA TYR A 440 -21.82 6.34 18.76
C TYR A 440 -20.57 7.25 18.72
N ALA A 441 -20.44 8.07 17.67
CA ALA A 441 -19.18 8.78 17.35
C ALA A 441 -18.48 9.41 18.58
N GLU A 442 -17.19 9.07 18.74
CA GLU A 442 -16.27 9.53 19.81
C GLU A 442 -16.43 8.93 21.23
N GLU A 443 -17.31 7.93 21.45
CA GLU A 443 -17.55 7.37 22.80
C GLU A 443 -16.49 6.35 23.26
N CYS A 444 -16.12 5.39 22.41
CA CYS A 444 -14.96 4.55 22.66
C CYS A 444 -14.05 4.64 21.44
N ALA A 445 -12.82 5.09 21.62
CA ALA A 445 -11.88 5.28 20.53
C ALA A 445 -10.59 4.52 20.81
N LEU A 446 -10.10 3.81 19.80
CA LEU A 446 -8.77 3.22 19.80
C LEU A 446 -8.01 3.78 18.61
N ARG A 447 -6.94 4.51 18.92
CA ARG A 447 -6.04 5.08 17.93
C ARG A 447 -4.66 4.50 18.16
N VAL A 448 -4.12 3.80 17.18
CA VAL A 448 -2.77 3.24 17.18
C VAL A 448 -2.05 3.82 15.97
N VAL A 449 -0.97 4.54 16.21
CA VAL A 449 -0.14 5.18 15.17
C VAL A 449 1.31 4.87 15.51
N ASN A 450 1.96 4.02 14.71
CA ASN A 450 3.31 3.51 14.96
C ASN A 450 3.43 2.63 16.23
N GLY A 451 2.31 2.21 16.81
CA GLY A 451 2.23 1.26 17.92
C GLY A 451 1.99 -0.18 17.45
N ALA A 452 1.40 -0.99 18.33
CA ALA A 452 0.97 -2.34 18.03
C ALA A 452 -0.30 -2.67 18.84
N VAL A 453 -1.26 -3.30 18.19
CA VAL A 453 -2.47 -3.85 18.82
C VAL A 453 -2.79 -5.20 18.21
N ILE A 454 -3.18 -6.16 19.05
CA ILE A 454 -3.70 -7.44 18.61
C ILE A 454 -5.22 -7.43 18.75
N TYR A 455 -5.92 -7.56 17.63
CA TYR A 455 -7.37 -7.76 17.61
C TYR A 455 -7.70 -9.25 17.66
N ASP A 456 -8.56 -9.64 18.60
CA ASP A 456 -9.15 -10.97 18.72
C ASP A 456 -10.62 -10.90 18.26
N PRO A 457 -10.94 -11.39 17.05
CA PRO A 457 -12.31 -11.35 16.54
C PRO A 457 -13.26 -12.31 17.28
N ALA A 458 -12.75 -13.40 17.87
CA ALA A 458 -13.60 -14.34 18.61
C ALA A 458 -14.07 -13.73 19.93
N ARG A 459 -13.19 -12.96 20.59
CA ARG A 459 -13.47 -12.31 21.86
C ARG A 459 -13.98 -10.87 21.72
N GLN A 460 -13.84 -10.27 20.54
CA GLN A 460 -14.07 -8.84 20.30
C GLN A 460 -13.21 -7.97 21.23
N THR A 461 -11.91 -8.30 21.32
CA THR A 461 -10.97 -7.57 22.19
C THR A 461 -9.77 -7.04 21.43
N TYR A 462 -9.23 -5.92 21.93
CA TYR A 462 -8.01 -5.29 21.43
C TYR A 462 -6.96 -5.30 22.53
N LEU A 463 -5.86 -5.99 22.31
CA LEU A 463 -4.77 -6.15 23.27
C LEU A 463 -3.60 -5.24 22.92
N LEU A 464 -3.20 -4.40 23.87
CA LEU A 464 -2.04 -3.52 23.78
C LEU A 464 -1.00 -3.91 24.85
N SER A 465 0.27 -3.85 24.47
CA SER A 465 1.40 -3.86 25.40
C SER A 465 1.64 -2.44 25.88
N VAL A 466 1.61 -2.22 27.19
CA VAL A 466 1.69 -0.87 27.79
C VAL A 466 2.72 -0.82 28.92
N PRO A 467 3.33 0.34 29.19
CA PRO A 467 4.10 0.54 30.42
C PRO A 467 3.23 0.26 31.67
N PRO A 468 3.73 -0.46 32.70
CA PRO A 468 2.95 -0.81 33.89
C PRO A 468 2.31 0.39 34.59
N GLU A 469 2.96 1.54 34.58
CA GLU A 469 2.49 2.80 35.15
C GLU A 469 1.25 3.39 34.45
N LEU A 470 0.95 2.94 33.23
CA LEU A 470 -0.22 3.35 32.47
C LEU A 470 -1.39 2.37 32.62
N LEU A 471 -1.24 1.30 33.40
CA LEU A 471 -2.37 0.42 33.72
C LEU A 471 -3.36 1.16 34.63
N PRO A 472 -4.65 1.25 34.24
CA PRO A 472 -5.66 1.87 35.08
C PRO A 472 -5.77 1.22 36.45
N ALA A 473 -6.04 2.05 37.46
CA ALA A 473 -6.37 1.57 38.80
C ALA A 473 -7.69 0.75 38.75
N PRO A 474 -7.85 -0.28 39.60
CA PRO A 474 -9.05 -1.12 39.61
C PRO A 474 -10.36 -0.34 39.79
N ASP A 475 -10.29 0.80 40.47
CA ASP A 475 -11.39 1.67 40.87
C ASP A 475 -11.41 3.00 40.09
N ALA A 476 -10.65 3.11 38.99
CA ALA A 476 -10.64 4.31 38.16
C ALA A 476 -12.04 4.63 37.63
N ALA A 477 -12.43 5.90 37.73
CA ALA A 477 -13.69 6.39 37.20
C ALA A 477 -13.63 6.56 35.68
N PHE A 478 -14.80 6.46 35.03
CA PHE A 478 -14.98 6.76 33.62
C PHE A 478 -15.51 8.20 33.43
N PRO A 479 -15.20 8.89 32.31
CA PRO A 479 -14.47 8.40 31.14
C PRO A 479 -13.00 8.15 31.44
N LEU A 480 -12.44 7.13 30.80
CA LEU A 480 -11.06 6.70 31.01
C LEU A 480 -10.27 6.88 29.72
N GLU A 481 -9.14 7.57 29.83
CA GLU A 481 -8.21 7.78 28.72
C GLU A 481 -6.81 7.23 29.08
N VAL A 482 -6.27 6.36 28.23
CA VAL A 482 -4.89 5.86 28.32
C VAL A 482 -4.15 6.27 27.05
N GLN A 483 -3.17 7.14 27.19
CA GLN A 483 -2.45 7.72 26.05
C GLN A 483 -0.94 7.51 26.14
N THR A 484 -0.34 7.21 25.00
CA THR A 484 1.11 7.23 24.77
C THR A 484 1.43 8.02 23.50
N ARG A 485 2.70 8.03 23.10
CA ARG A 485 3.11 8.56 21.78
C ARG A 485 2.61 7.71 20.61
N THR A 486 2.31 6.44 20.84
CA THR A 486 2.03 5.47 19.76
C THR A 486 0.60 4.94 19.78
N PHE A 487 -0.16 5.20 20.84
CA PHE A 487 -1.58 4.90 20.89
C PHE A 487 -2.34 5.81 21.85
N ASN A 488 -3.66 5.84 21.67
CA ASN A 488 -4.64 6.45 22.56
C ASN A 488 -5.83 5.50 22.66
N VAL A 489 -6.28 5.23 23.88
CA VAL A 489 -7.49 4.46 24.19
C VAL A 489 -8.40 5.37 25.00
N HIS A 490 -9.62 5.59 24.51
CA HIS A 490 -10.68 6.30 25.22
C HIS A 490 -11.86 5.35 25.41
N VAL A 491 -12.40 5.28 26.62
CA VAL A 491 -13.62 4.54 26.94
C VAL A 491 -14.53 5.45 27.76
N GLU A 492 -15.69 5.81 27.23
CA GLU A 492 -16.64 6.72 27.90
C GLU A 492 -17.27 6.10 29.15
N LYS A 493 -17.62 4.81 29.06
CA LYS A 493 -18.29 4.07 30.13
C LYS A 493 -17.90 2.61 30.09
N GLY A 494 -17.64 2.02 31.25
CA GLY A 494 -17.28 0.62 31.31
C GLY A 494 -17.03 0.08 32.71
N THR A 495 -16.41 -1.10 32.74
CA THR A 495 -15.89 -1.73 33.95
C THR A 495 -14.44 -2.16 33.75
N ILE A 496 -13.70 -2.24 34.85
CA ILE A 496 -12.29 -2.65 34.86
C ILE A 496 -12.20 -4.02 35.53
N LEU A 497 -11.70 -5.03 34.80
CA LEU A 497 -11.34 -6.33 35.37
C LEU A 497 -9.83 -6.41 35.59
N THR A 498 -9.43 -6.91 36.75
CA THR A 498 -8.04 -6.92 37.19
C THR A 498 -7.40 -8.31 37.13
N GLY A 499 -6.22 -8.38 36.53
CA GLY A 499 -5.26 -9.47 36.66
C GLY A 499 -3.91 -8.95 37.16
N THR A 500 -2.96 -9.85 37.47
CA THR A 500 -1.66 -9.49 38.05
C THR A 500 -0.91 -8.44 37.21
N ASN A 501 -0.79 -8.65 35.90
CA ASN A 501 -0.14 -7.73 34.94
C ASN A 501 -1.09 -7.31 33.79
N ARG A 502 -2.41 -7.46 33.98
CA ARG A 502 -3.41 -7.20 32.94
C ARG A 502 -4.55 -6.37 33.48
N ARG A 503 -5.05 -5.46 32.66
CA ARG A 503 -6.33 -4.76 32.87
C ARG A 503 -7.22 -5.00 31.68
N VAL A 504 -8.49 -5.35 31.92
CA VAL A 504 -9.50 -5.44 30.88
C VAL A 504 -10.48 -4.28 31.06
N LEU A 505 -10.52 -3.39 30.08
CA LEU A 505 -11.49 -2.31 29.98
C LEU A 505 -12.67 -2.81 29.16
N ARG A 506 -13.77 -3.15 29.82
CA ARG A 506 -15.00 -3.56 29.13
C ARG A 506 -15.86 -2.34 28.87
N ALA A 507 -15.98 -1.96 27.60
CA ALA A 507 -16.83 -0.87 27.15
C ALA A 507 -18.32 -1.22 27.27
N GLU A 508 -19.12 -0.28 27.75
CA GLU A 508 -20.58 -0.39 27.85
C GLU A 508 -21.28 0.62 26.93
N PRO A 509 -22.48 0.30 26.42
CA PRO A 509 -23.27 1.25 25.64
C PRO A 509 -23.60 2.52 26.42
N THR A 510 -23.46 3.66 25.77
CA THR A 510 -23.98 4.95 26.19
C THR A 510 -25.22 5.32 25.37
N ALA A 511 -26.07 6.18 25.92
CA ALA A 511 -27.24 6.66 25.20
C ALA A 511 -26.78 7.54 24.03
N PRO A 512 -27.38 7.44 22.83
CA PRO A 512 -26.99 8.27 21.70
C PRO A 512 -27.09 9.75 22.08
N ARG A 513 -25.99 10.50 21.91
CA ARG A 513 -26.00 11.95 22.10
C ARG A 513 -27.08 12.55 21.18
N PRO A 514 -28.00 13.39 21.69
CA PRO A 514 -28.95 14.07 20.84
C PRO A 514 -28.17 14.87 19.78
N GLN A 515 -28.52 14.69 18.51
CA GLN A 515 -27.91 15.47 17.43
C GLN A 515 -28.13 16.94 17.73
N SER A 516 -27.03 17.67 17.97
CA SER A 516 -27.08 19.13 18.02
C SER A 516 -27.46 19.61 16.62
N ASN A 517 -28.65 20.20 16.50
CA ASN A 517 -29.13 20.88 15.30
C ASN A 517 -28.18 22.00 14.85
#